data_AF-A0A380VDM4-F1
#
_entry.id   AF-A0A380VDM4-F1
#
_cell.length_a   1.000
_cell.length_b   1.000
_cell.length_c   1.000
_cell.angle_alpha   90.00
_cell.angle_beta   90.00
_cell.angle_gamma   90.00
#
_symmetry.space_group_name_H-M   'P 1'
#
loop_
_entity.id
_entity.type
_entity.pdbx_description
1 polymer ?
#
loop_
_entity_poly.entity_id
_entity_poly.type
_entity_poly.pdbx_seq_one_letter_code
_entity_poly.pdbx_strand_id
1 'polypeptide(L)'
;METMQKVAEIYHENKGNYGYRRITLILRKIRTINHKKVQAIMQKLGLKGKCKRRKYSSYQGKVGKIADNLLKRDFSATAPNEKWATDITEFKCAEGKLYLSPIKDLFNGEIIAYDLAESPNFDEYIHYYNNERIQVKLKGLSPVEYGIQSLS
;
A
#
# COMPACT_ATOMS: atom_id res chain seq x y z
N MET A 1 44.96 -13.73 14.41
CA MET A 1 44.66 -12.31 14.68
C MET A 1 44.17 -11.56 13.44
N GLU A 2 44.72 -11.84 12.27
CA GLU A 2 44.38 -11.24 10.96
C GLU A 2 42.87 -11.12 10.63
N THR A 3 42.07 -12.15 10.96
CA THR A 3 40.62 -12.13 10.64
C THR A 3 39.85 -11.08 11.46
N MET A 4 40.27 -10.83 12.70
CA MET A 4 39.57 -9.88 13.58
C MET A 4 39.83 -8.45 13.15
N GLN A 5 41.08 -8.14 12.77
CA GLN A 5 41.47 -6.84 12.23
C GLN A 5 40.70 -6.54 10.94
N LYS A 6 40.65 -7.49 10.00
CA LYS A 6 39.91 -7.31 8.74
C LYS A 6 38.40 -7.10 8.94
N VAL A 7 37.79 -7.76 9.92
CA VAL A 7 36.38 -7.53 10.27
C VAL A 7 36.16 -6.11 10.79
N ALA A 8 37.04 -5.61 11.66
CA ALA A 8 36.95 -4.25 12.18
C ALA A 8 37.17 -3.20 11.07
N GLU A 9 38.17 -3.40 10.22
CA GLU A 9 38.47 -2.56 9.06
C GLU A 9 37.25 -2.41 8.14
N ILE A 10 36.68 -3.53 7.66
CA ILE A 10 35.47 -3.52 6.81
C ILE A 10 34.29 -2.84 7.51
N TYR A 11 34.14 -3.04 8.83
CA TYR A 11 33.07 -2.40 9.58
C TYR A 11 33.21 -0.86 9.62
N HIS A 12 34.42 -0.36 9.87
CA HIS A 12 34.71 1.07 9.95
C HIS A 12 34.70 1.76 8.58
N GLU A 13 35.24 1.12 7.54
CA GLU A 13 35.13 1.59 6.15
C GLU A 13 33.67 1.81 5.74
N ASN A 14 32.78 0.93 6.21
CA ASN A 14 31.35 1.00 5.92
C ASN A 14 30.55 1.79 6.98
N LYS A 15 31.21 2.62 7.79
CA LYS A 15 30.62 3.53 8.78
C LYS A 15 29.66 2.83 9.77
N GLY A 16 29.94 1.57 10.09
CA GLY A 16 29.10 0.74 10.97
C GLY A 16 27.75 0.31 10.39
N ASN A 17 27.54 0.47 9.08
CA ASN A 17 26.28 0.06 8.43
C ASN A 17 26.19 -1.45 8.22
N TYR A 18 27.31 -2.17 8.22
CA TYR A 18 27.35 -3.58 7.87
C TYR A 18 27.28 -4.48 9.11
N GLY A 19 26.31 -5.40 9.09
CA GLY A 19 26.25 -6.52 10.03
C GLY A 19 27.07 -7.72 9.54
N TYR A 20 27.15 -8.77 10.38
CA TYR A 20 27.98 -9.94 10.13
C TYR A 20 27.71 -10.61 8.77
N ARG A 21 26.47 -10.59 8.28
CA ARG A 21 26.12 -11.14 6.96
C ARG A 21 26.83 -10.40 5.83
N ARG A 22 26.81 -9.06 5.82
CA ARG A 22 27.47 -8.25 4.79
C ARG A 22 28.98 -8.34 4.88
N ILE A 23 29.53 -8.31 6.08
CA ILE A 23 30.98 -8.49 6.29
C ILE A 23 31.42 -9.89 5.83
N THR A 24 30.63 -10.94 6.10
CA THR A 24 30.91 -12.29 5.63
C THR A 24 30.96 -12.36 4.10
N LEU A 25 30.03 -11.69 3.40
CA LEU A 25 30.01 -11.68 1.94
C LEU A 25 31.27 -11.02 1.35
N ILE A 26 31.75 -9.94 1.96
CA ILE A 26 32.98 -9.26 1.53
C ILE A 26 34.20 -10.14 1.79
N LEU A 27 34.30 -10.71 2.99
CA LEU A 27 35.40 -11.60 3.35
C LEU A 27 35.44 -12.86 2.48
N ARG A 28 34.28 -13.37 2.05
CA ARG A 28 34.19 -14.53 1.15
C ARG A 28 34.77 -14.31 -0.25
N LYS A 29 34.95 -13.06 -0.69
CA LYS A 29 35.66 -12.75 -1.93
C LYS A 29 37.16 -13.01 -1.84
N ILE A 30 37.71 -12.98 -0.63
CA ILE A 30 39.15 -13.11 -0.36
C ILE A 30 39.45 -14.50 0.21
N ARG A 31 38.54 -15.07 1.01
CA ARG A 31 38.76 -16.31 1.77
C ARG A 31 37.47 -17.03 2.12
N THR A 32 37.51 -18.36 2.18
CA THR A 32 36.37 -19.15 2.64
C THR A 32 36.20 -19.02 4.16
N ILE A 33 35.14 -18.35 4.60
CA ILE A 33 34.83 -18.17 6.03
C ILE A 33 33.35 -18.49 6.35
N ASN A 34 33.13 -19.12 7.51
CA ASN A 34 31.81 -19.36 8.06
C ASN A 34 31.25 -18.08 8.69
N HIS A 35 30.00 -17.74 8.38
CA HIS A 35 29.30 -16.58 8.92
C HIS A 35 29.22 -16.59 10.45
N LYS A 36 29.16 -17.77 11.09
CA LYS A 36 29.16 -17.91 12.56
C LYS A 36 30.45 -17.38 13.19
N LYS A 37 31.60 -17.58 12.51
CA LYS A 37 32.90 -17.08 12.97
C LYS A 37 32.96 -15.55 12.91
N VAL A 38 32.46 -14.96 11.81
CA VAL A 38 32.35 -13.49 11.68
C VAL A 38 31.42 -12.92 12.74
N GLN A 39 30.28 -13.58 13.00
CA GLN A 39 29.34 -13.17 14.03
C GLN A 39 29.97 -13.19 15.44
N ALA A 40 30.68 -14.27 15.79
CA ALA A 40 31.38 -14.37 17.07
C ALA A 40 32.47 -13.29 17.23
N ILE A 41 33.22 -12.99 16.16
CA ILE A 41 34.21 -11.91 16.16
C ILE A 41 33.55 -10.55 16.39
N MET A 42 32.46 -10.25 15.67
CA MET A 42 31.74 -8.98 15.85
C MET A 42 31.18 -8.85 17.27
N GLN A 43 30.64 -9.93 17.84
CA GLN A 43 30.16 -9.95 19.23
C GLN A 43 31.31 -9.69 20.22
N LYS A 44 32.46 -10.33 20.04
CA LYS A 44 33.65 -10.11 20.89
C LYS A 44 34.17 -8.67 20.81
N LEU A 45 34.02 -8.01 19.66
CA LEU A 45 34.41 -6.62 19.44
C LEU A 45 33.30 -5.59 19.74
N GLY A 46 32.11 -6.02 20.16
CA GLY A 46 30.96 -5.14 20.40
C GLY A 46 30.39 -4.45 19.14
N LEU A 47 30.70 -4.96 17.94
CA LEU A 47 30.29 -4.34 16.67
C LEU A 47 28.88 -4.78 16.27
N LYS A 48 28.01 -3.82 15.91
CA LYS A 48 26.63 -4.10 15.48
C LYS A 48 26.24 -3.25 14.27
N GLY A 49 25.90 -3.92 13.17
CA GLY A 49 25.42 -3.23 11.97
C GLY A 49 24.08 -2.52 12.19
N LYS A 50 23.90 -1.35 11.57
CA LYS A 50 22.63 -0.63 11.59
C LYS A 50 21.52 -1.42 10.88
N CYS A 51 20.41 -1.68 11.59
CA CYS A 51 19.18 -2.18 10.99
C CYS A 51 18.31 -1.00 10.53
N LYS A 52 17.68 -1.11 9.36
CA LYS A 52 16.67 -0.14 8.92
C LYS A 52 15.50 -0.16 9.93
N ARG A 53 15.06 1.01 10.38
CA ARG A 53 13.81 1.13 11.16
C ARG A 53 12.66 0.60 10.30
N ARG A 54 11.77 -0.19 10.90
CA ARG A 54 10.54 -0.62 10.22
C ARG A 54 9.74 0.63 9.88
N LYS A 55 9.20 0.69 8.65
CA LYS A 55 8.25 1.74 8.28
C LYS A 55 6.98 1.58 9.11
N TYR A 56 6.35 2.70 9.46
CA TYR A 56 5.06 2.72 10.16
C TYR A 56 4.02 1.88 9.41
N SER A 57 3.22 1.12 10.16
CA SER A 57 2.11 0.33 9.65
C SER A 57 0.90 0.67 10.50
N SER A 58 -0.09 1.36 9.91
CA SER A 58 -1.38 1.67 10.55
C SER A 58 -2.31 0.46 10.68
N TYR A 59 -1.94 -0.68 10.08
CA TYR A 59 -2.73 -1.90 10.14
C TYR A 59 -2.83 -2.43 11.58
N GLN A 60 -4.00 -2.29 12.19
CA GLN A 60 -4.31 -2.77 13.54
C GLN A 60 -4.87 -4.21 13.57
N GLY A 61 -4.77 -4.97 12.46
CA GLY A 61 -5.37 -6.30 12.32
C GLY A 61 -6.73 -6.28 11.63
N LYS A 62 -7.55 -7.33 11.82
CA LYS A 62 -8.94 -7.38 11.35
C LYS A 62 -9.83 -6.58 12.32
N VAL A 63 -9.87 -5.27 12.13
CA VAL A 63 -10.76 -4.38 12.89
C VAL A 63 -12.02 -4.13 12.06
N GLY A 64 -13.21 -4.36 12.65
CA GLY A 64 -14.51 -4.09 12.03
C GLY A 64 -15.15 -5.26 11.26
N LYS A 65 -16.36 -5.02 10.74
CA LYS A 65 -17.09 -5.98 9.88
C LYS A 65 -16.52 -5.91 8.47
N ILE A 66 -15.72 -6.92 8.10
CA ILE A 66 -15.20 -7.05 6.74
C ILE A 66 -16.37 -7.47 5.85
N ALA A 67 -16.71 -6.63 4.85
CA ALA A 67 -17.68 -7.00 3.84
C ALA A 67 -17.12 -8.14 2.96
N ASP A 68 -18.00 -9.03 2.51
CA ASP A 68 -17.59 -10.12 1.63
C ASP A 68 -17.02 -9.56 0.33
N ASN A 69 -15.86 -10.10 -0.09
CA ASN A 69 -15.26 -9.73 -1.36
C ASN A 69 -16.04 -10.39 -2.51
N LEU A 70 -17.11 -9.73 -2.96
CA LEU A 70 -17.96 -10.20 -4.04
C LEU A 70 -17.20 -10.32 -5.37
N LEU A 71 -16.23 -9.44 -5.62
CA LEU A 71 -15.46 -9.44 -6.87
C LEU A 71 -14.49 -10.61 -6.98
N LYS A 72 -13.93 -11.10 -5.86
CA LYS A 72 -12.88 -12.15 -5.85
C LYS A 72 -11.73 -11.89 -6.85
N ARG A 73 -11.42 -10.61 -7.10
CA ARG A 73 -10.46 -10.12 -8.13
C ARG A 73 -10.83 -10.39 -9.58
N ASP A 74 -12.08 -10.73 -9.86
CA ASP A 74 -12.64 -10.77 -11.21
C ASP A 74 -13.17 -9.38 -11.59
N PHE A 75 -12.35 -8.67 -12.38
CA PHE A 75 -12.66 -7.34 -12.91
C PHE A 75 -13.30 -7.38 -14.31
N SER A 76 -13.61 -8.56 -14.86
CA SER A 76 -14.30 -8.67 -16.15
C SER A 76 -15.81 -8.49 -15.98
N ALA A 77 -16.46 -7.74 -16.87
CA ALA A 77 -17.93 -7.61 -16.89
C ALA A 77 -18.45 -8.03 -18.28
N THR A 78 -19.65 -8.61 -18.30
CA THR A 78 -20.29 -9.14 -19.52
C THR A 78 -21.27 -8.13 -20.14
N ALA A 79 -21.76 -7.18 -19.35
CA ALA A 79 -22.62 -6.10 -19.80
C ALA A 79 -22.29 -4.78 -19.07
N PRO A 80 -22.67 -3.62 -19.64
CA PRO A 80 -22.55 -2.34 -18.96
C PRO A 80 -23.27 -2.34 -17.60
N ASN A 81 -22.77 -1.55 -16.66
CA ASN A 81 -23.37 -1.35 -15.34
C ASN A 81 -23.41 -2.58 -14.40
N GLU A 82 -22.66 -3.64 -14.71
CA GLU A 82 -22.55 -4.81 -13.83
C GLU A 82 -21.52 -4.61 -12.72
N LYS A 83 -20.36 -4.03 -13.05
CA LYS A 83 -19.24 -3.83 -12.12
C LYS A 83 -18.62 -2.46 -12.33
N TRP A 84 -18.54 -1.69 -11.25
CA TRP A 84 -17.91 -0.38 -11.24
C TRP A 84 -16.69 -0.37 -10.34
N ALA A 85 -15.65 0.33 -10.77
CA ALA A 85 -14.48 0.63 -9.97
C ALA A 85 -14.41 2.14 -9.71
N THR A 86 -14.02 2.50 -8.50
CA THR A 86 -13.80 3.89 -8.11
C THR A 86 -12.39 4.00 -7.55
N ASP A 87 -11.74 5.13 -7.81
CA ASP A 87 -10.44 5.46 -7.22
C ASP A 87 -10.47 6.88 -6.66
N ILE A 88 -9.53 7.24 -5.79
CA ILE A 88 -9.32 8.62 -5.36
C ILE A 88 -7.86 8.96 -5.64
N THR A 89 -7.63 9.82 -6.63
CA THR A 89 -6.30 10.25 -7.05
C THR A 89 -6.00 11.67 -6.59
N GLU A 90 -4.91 11.87 -5.85
CA GLU A 90 -4.40 13.20 -5.47
C GLU A 90 -3.49 13.76 -6.58
N PHE A 91 -3.84 14.94 -7.09
CA PHE A 91 -3.01 15.77 -7.95
C PHE A 91 -2.43 16.95 -7.16
N LYS A 92 -1.15 17.26 -7.42
CA LYS A 92 -0.48 18.42 -6.86
C LYS A 92 -0.40 19.52 -7.90
N CYS A 93 -1.12 20.61 -7.66
CA CYS A 93 -1.16 21.79 -8.52
C CYS A 93 -0.41 22.96 -7.84
N ALA A 94 -0.16 24.03 -8.59
CA ALA A 94 0.50 25.23 -8.04
C ALA A 94 -0.35 25.93 -6.96
N GLU A 95 -1.67 25.89 -7.11
CA GLU A 95 -2.67 26.55 -6.25
C GLU A 95 -3.08 25.71 -5.04
N GLY A 96 -2.69 24.42 -5.01
CA GLY A 96 -3.09 23.52 -3.94
C GLY A 96 -3.15 22.06 -4.37
N LYS A 97 -3.82 21.25 -3.56
CA LYS A 97 -4.10 19.86 -3.87
C LYS A 97 -5.48 19.73 -4.50
N LEU A 98 -5.61 18.84 -5.48
CA LEU A 98 -6.87 18.51 -6.11
C LEU A 98 -7.06 16.99 -6.04
N TYR A 99 -8.25 16.55 -5.68
CA TYR A 99 -8.61 15.15 -5.58
C TYR A 99 -9.63 14.82 -6.66
N LEU A 100 -9.32 13.83 -7.50
CA LEU A 100 -10.24 13.30 -8.50
C LEU A 100 -10.81 11.99 -8.02
N SER A 101 -12.14 11.88 -8.07
CA SER A 101 -12.87 10.66 -7.75
C SER A 101 -13.64 10.19 -8.99
N PRO A 102 -13.03 9.40 -9.91
CA PRO A 102 -13.72 8.90 -11.08
C PRO A 102 -14.43 7.56 -10.79
N ILE A 103 -15.51 7.33 -11.52
CA ILE A 103 -16.27 6.09 -11.53
C ILE A 103 -16.15 5.47 -12.91
N LYS A 104 -15.57 4.28 -12.95
CA LYS A 104 -15.25 3.56 -14.17
C LYS A 104 -16.14 2.33 -14.33
N ASP A 105 -16.77 2.19 -15.50
CA ASP A 105 -17.38 0.92 -15.91
C ASP A 105 -16.29 -0.10 -16.26
N LEU A 106 -16.36 -1.29 -15.70
CA LEU A 106 -15.43 -2.36 -16.00
C LEU A 106 -15.80 -3.15 -17.27
N PHE A 107 -16.96 -2.92 -17.87
CA PHE A 107 -17.34 -3.54 -19.15
C PHE A 107 -16.51 -3.01 -20.31
N ASN A 108 -16.53 -1.70 -20.54
CA ASN A 108 -15.84 -1.04 -21.65
C ASN A 108 -14.70 -0.11 -21.19
N GLY A 109 -14.56 0.11 -19.89
CA GLY A 109 -13.54 0.99 -19.33
C GLY A 109 -13.86 2.48 -19.36
N GLU A 110 -15.09 2.86 -19.72
CA GLU A 110 -15.51 4.26 -19.77
C GLU A 110 -15.67 4.86 -18.37
N ILE A 111 -15.39 6.16 -18.26
CA ILE A 111 -15.67 6.93 -17.04
C ILE A 111 -17.13 7.40 -17.14
N ILE A 112 -17.97 6.91 -16.24
CA ILE A 112 -19.40 7.23 -16.21
C ILE A 112 -19.64 8.55 -15.46
N ALA A 113 -18.84 8.80 -14.43
CA ALA A 113 -18.93 10.01 -13.61
C ALA A 113 -17.57 10.34 -12.99
N TYR A 114 -17.36 11.60 -12.65
CA TYR A 114 -16.20 12.03 -11.88
C TYR A 114 -16.54 13.25 -11.05
N ASP A 115 -15.80 13.44 -9.97
CA ASP A 115 -15.89 14.63 -9.12
C ASP A 115 -14.50 15.14 -8.76
N LEU A 116 -14.41 16.44 -8.45
CA LEU A 116 -13.18 17.16 -8.14
C LEU A 116 -13.33 17.93 -6.83
N ALA A 117 -12.41 17.71 -5.89
CA ALA A 117 -12.42 18.37 -4.59
C ALA A 117 -11.04 18.92 -4.21
N GLU A 118 -10.99 20.02 -3.48
CA GLU A 118 -9.73 20.58 -2.94
C GLU A 118 -9.23 19.83 -1.70
N SER A 119 -10.08 19.00 -1.10
CA SER A 119 -9.78 18.19 0.06
C SER A 119 -10.32 16.76 -0.11
N PRO A 120 -9.72 15.74 0.53
CA PRO A 120 -10.23 14.38 0.48
C PRO A 120 -11.40 14.24 1.46
N ASN A 121 -12.47 15.02 1.26
CA ASN A 121 -13.70 14.86 2.01
C ASN A 121 -14.43 13.62 1.47
N PHE A 122 -14.92 12.77 2.37
CA PHE A 122 -15.72 11.60 1.98
C PHE A 122 -17.21 11.94 1.87
N ASP A 123 -17.60 13.14 2.30
CA ASP A 123 -19.00 13.53 2.40
C ASP A 123 -19.62 13.72 1.02
N GLU A 124 -18.89 14.30 0.06
CA GLU A 124 -19.34 14.42 -1.33
C GLU A 124 -19.46 13.03 -2.00
N TYR A 125 -18.49 12.14 -1.79
CA TYR A 125 -18.55 10.77 -2.28
C TYR A 125 -19.74 10.00 -1.70
N ILE A 126 -19.97 10.11 -0.38
CA ILE A 126 -21.11 9.46 0.29
C ILE A 126 -22.42 10.06 -0.21
N HIS A 127 -22.48 11.38 -0.41
CA HIS A 127 -23.64 12.04 -0.97
C HIS A 127 -23.97 11.49 -2.36
N TYR A 128 -23.00 11.47 -3.27
CA TYR A 128 -23.18 10.86 -4.60
C TYR A 128 -23.65 9.39 -4.48
N TYR A 129 -22.97 8.59 -3.66
CA TYR A 129 -23.26 7.16 -3.52
C TYR A 129 -24.70 6.90 -3.05
N ASN A 130 -25.21 7.75 -2.17
CA ASN A 130 -26.53 7.60 -1.57
C ASN A 130 -27.65 8.24 -2.39
N ASN A 131 -27.40 9.41 -2.99
CA ASN A 131 -28.45 10.25 -3.59
C ASN A 131 -28.47 10.22 -5.12
N GLU A 132 -27.33 10.02 -5.78
CA GLU A 132 -27.21 10.22 -7.23
C GLU A 132 -26.83 8.94 -7.98
N ARG A 133 -26.20 7.97 -7.29
CA ARG A 133 -25.77 6.72 -7.90
C ARG A 133 -26.96 5.86 -8.32
N ILE A 134 -27.21 5.78 -9.62
CA ILE A 134 -28.15 4.85 -10.24
C ILE A 134 -27.65 3.40 -10.03
N GLN A 135 -28.53 2.45 -9.69
CA GLN A 135 -28.16 1.04 -9.63
C GLN A 135 -29.18 0.17 -10.35
N VAL A 136 -28.72 -0.74 -11.22
CA VAL A 136 -29.59 -1.67 -11.97
C VAL A 136 -30.41 -2.54 -11.00
N LYS A 137 -29.79 -3.02 -9.91
CA LYS A 137 -30.47 -3.77 -8.85
C LYS A 137 -31.54 -2.98 -8.09
N LEU A 138 -31.49 -1.65 -8.14
CA LEU A 138 -32.47 -0.74 -7.53
C LEU A 138 -33.46 -0.19 -8.57
N LYS A 139 -33.66 -0.90 -9.70
CA LYS A 139 -34.53 -0.47 -10.80
C LYS A 139 -34.16 0.90 -11.39
N GLY A 140 -32.88 1.27 -11.33
CA GLY A 140 -32.40 2.55 -11.85
C GLY A 140 -32.53 3.73 -10.88
N LEU A 141 -32.86 3.48 -9.62
CA LEU A 141 -32.95 4.50 -8.57
C LEU A 141 -31.65 4.59 -7.76
N SER A 142 -31.47 5.71 -7.06
CA SER A 142 -30.46 5.83 -6.02
C SER A 142 -30.83 5.04 -4.76
N PRO A 143 -29.86 4.69 -3.90
CA PRO A 143 -30.13 4.01 -2.64
C PRO A 143 -31.17 4.70 -1.75
N VAL A 144 -31.15 6.05 -1.69
CA VAL A 144 -32.13 6.82 -0.91
C VAL A 144 -33.51 6.80 -1.57
N GLU A 145 -33.59 7.02 -2.88
CA GLU A 145 -34.86 6.97 -3.62
C GLU A 145 -35.53 5.61 -3.53
N TYR A 146 -34.74 4.54 -3.66
CA TYR A 146 -35.23 3.17 -3.49
C TYR A 146 -35.75 2.92 -2.07
N GLY A 147 -35.07 3.47 -1.05
CA GLY A 147 -35.51 3.39 0.34
C GLY A 147 -36.85 4.09 0.58
N ILE A 148 -37.03 5.29 0.01
CA ILE A 148 -38.28 6.06 0.11
C ILE A 148 -39.43 5.33 -0.59
N GLN A 149 -39.20 4.74 -1.76
CA GLN A 149 -40.21 3.97 -2.50
C GLN A 149 -40.65 2.69 -1.76
N SER A 150 -39.78 2.12 -0.93
CA SER A 150 -40.12 0.93 -0.13
C SER A 150 -41.00 1.23 1.10
N LEU A 151 -41.11 2.52 1.47
CA LEU A 151 -41.89 3.00 2.61
C LEU A 151 -43.28 3.55 2.20
N SER A 152 -43.56 3.63 0.90
CA SER A 152 -44.84 4.05 0.32
C SER A 152 -45.76 2.88 -0.01
#